data_AF-A0A7Y5Y858-F1
#
_entry.id   AF-A0A7Y5Y858-F1
#
_cell.length_a   1.000
_cell.length_b   1.000
_cell.length_c   1.000
_cell.angle_alpha   90.00
_cell.angle_beta   90.00
_cell.angle_gamma   90.00
#
_symmetry.space_group_name_H-M   'P 1'
#
loop_
_entity.id
_entity.type
_entity.pdbx_description
1 polymer ?
#
loop_
_entity_poly.entity_id
_entity_poly.type
_entity_poly.pdbx_seq_one_letter_code
_entity_poly.pdbx_strand_id
1 'polypeptide(L)'
;MKLLDRSQLPSEAVRIIDGGTPAAPKAGDVWVLADEIQDLALGLITRVHDSFVSILPITCDAAEAREPASIVRAAESPINADIAVWSPAPTGIGMHLLDRRIGNLCSESAALRLERSAFDDDVDSPFEMGAEMESDDTTPFIDFLLSSFRKFCFDSWPSVTAGEAVFKTEALMEAEMTAKKIRENLNIPERGDAADLYRGDALPTSAQISVMREITGLTDSQLLRPVSSEVVTELMQPTHRDKIVSLAERRALKQRDARNLLMQNALIAARSSKAGDERQAAQNRINEAFSRLMQE
;
A
#
# COMPACT_ATOMS: atom_id res chain seq x y z
N MET A 1 12.09 19.11 4.37
CA MET A 1 12.82 18.12 3.55
C MET A 1 11.78 17.24 2.87
N LYS A 2 11.87 17.06 1.55
CA LYS A 2 11.04 16.11 0.79
C LYS A 2 11.88 14.86 0.54
N LEU A 3 11.27 13.67 0.62
CA LEU A 3 11.98 12.41 0.33
C LEU A 3 12.30 12.27 -1.16
N LEU A 4 11.40 12.77 -2.02
CA LEU A 4 11.63 12.89 -3.46
C LEU A 4 11.55 14.37 -3.86
N ASP A 5 12.71 15.01 -4.02
CA ASP A 5 12.80 16.37 -4.58
C ASP A 5 13.27 16.33 -6.03
N ARG A 6 12.31 16.41 -6.96
CA ARG A 6 12.56 16.38 -8.39
C ARG A 6 13.30 17.61 -8.90
N SER A 7 13.29 18.72 -8.16
CA SER A 7 13.94 19.96 -8.60
C SER A 7 15.47 19.87 -8.57
N GLN A 8 16.00 18.90 -7.82
CA GLN A 8 17.44 18.64 -7.70
C GLN A 8 17.93 17.57 -8.69
N LEU A 9 17.03 16.94 -9.44
CA LEU A 9 17.36 15.87 -10.37
C LEU A 9 17.62 16.39 -11.80
N PRO A 10 18.54 15.76 -12.55
CA PRO A 10 18.64 15.98 -13.99
C PRO A 10 17.30 15.72 -14.70
N SER A 11 17.02 16.47 -15.77
CA SER A 11 15.74 16.34 -16.50
C SER A 11 15.50 14.93 -17.06
N GLU A 12 16.56 14.20 -17.38
CA GLU A 12 16.46 12.81 -17.80
C GLU A 12 15.96 11.89 -16.67
N ALA A 13 16.50 12.03 -15.46
CA ALA A 13 16.05 11.28 -14.29
C ALA A 13 14.58 11.55 -13.97
N VAL A 14 14.15 12.81 -14.06
CA VAL A 14 12.72 13.17 -13.90
C VAL A 14 11.85 12.50 -14.95
N ARG A 15 12.27 12.49 -16.22
CA ARG A 15 11.53 11.80 -17.29
C ARG A 15 11.43 10.30 -17.08
N ILE A 16 12.49 9.66 -16.58
CA ILE A 16 12.48 8.23 -16.26
C ILE A 16 11.52 7.95 -15.10
N ILE A 17 11.57 8.77 -14.05
CA ILE A 17 10.65 8.68 -12.91
C ILE A 17 9.20 8.85 -13.36
N ASP A 18 8.91 9.78 -14.25
CA ASP A 18 7.55 10.00 -14.79
C ASP A 18 7.10 8.94 -15.79
N GLY A 19 8.04 8.33 -16.52
CA GLY A 19 7.77 7.31 -17.52
C GLY A 19 7.65 5.89 -16.99
N GLY A 20 7.82 5.68 -15.67
CA GLY A 20 7.63 4.37 -15.05
C GLY A 20 6.21 3.83 -15.25
N THR A 21 6.04 2.52 -15.15
CA THR A 21 4.73 1.86 -15.31
C THR A 21 4.42 0.90 -14.17
N PRO A 22 3.14 0.68 -13.82
CA PRO A 22 2.78 -0.37 -12.88
C PRO A 22 3.17 -1.75 -13.40
N ALA A 23 3.61 -2.64 -12.51
CA ALA A 23 4.09 -3.99 -12.83
C ALA A 23 3.97 -4.92 -11.60
N ALA A 24 4.16 -6.23 -11.78
CA ALA A 24 4.30 -7.10 -10.61
C ALA A 24 5.61 -6.77 -9.85
N PRO A 25 5.58 -6.52 -8.53
CA PRO A 25 6.78 -6.16 -7.77
C PRO A 25 7.77 -7.33 -7.70
N LYS A 26 9.07 -7.02 -7.75
CA LYS A 26 10.16 -7.98 -7.59
C LYS A 26 11.26 -7.39 -6.72
N ALA A 27 11.95 -8.24 -5.97
CA ALA A 27 13.15 -7.83 -5.25
C ALA A 27 14.22 -7.30 -6.22
N GLY A 28 14.90 -6.23 -5.81
CA GLY A 28 15.85 -5.49 -6.63
C GLY A 28 15.24 -4.38 -7.48
N ASP A 29 13.90 -4.26 -7.55
CA ASP A 29 13.25 -3.19 -8.30
C ASP A 29 13.17 -1.88 -7.52
N VAL A 30 13.36 -0.78 -8.22
CA VAL A 30 13.12 0.58 -7.72
C VAL A 30 11.73 1.05 -8.12
N TRP A 31 11.01 1.57 -7.13
CA TRP A 31 9.62 1.99 -7.27
C TRP A 31 9.41 3.40 -6.75
N VAL A 32 8.49 4.11 -7.41
CA VAL A 32 7.88 5.31 -6.83
C VAL A 32 6.78 4.85 -5.88
N LEU A 33 6.84 5.37 -4.66
CA LEU A 33 5.76 5.29 -3.69
C LEU A 33 4.92 6.54 -3.85
N ALA A 34 3.61 6.39 -3.96
CA ALA A 34 2.72 7.53 -4.07
C ALA A 34 1.37 7.23 -3.41
N ASP A 35 0.81 8.28 -2.81
CA ASP A 35 -0.59 8.29 -2.39
C ASP A 35 -1.50 8.74 -3.55
N GLU A 36 -2.73 9.15 -3.24
CA GLU A 36 -3.78 9.48 -4.20
C GLU A 36 -3.43 10.64 -5.16
N ILE A 37 -2.56 11.55 -4.74
CA ILE A 37 -2.31 12.80 -5.47
C ILE A 37 -0.82 13.18 -5.55
N GLN A 38 0.04 12.48 -4.80
CA GLN A 38 1.42 12.90 -4.65
C GLN A 38 2.39 11.72 -4.62
N ASP A 39 3.49 11.87 -5.36
CA ASP A 39 4.70 11.09 -5.17
C ASP A 39 5.29 11.35 -3.77
N LEU A 40 5.42 10.28 -3.00
CA LEU A 40 5.90 10.31 -1.62
C LEU A 40 7.41 10.13 -1.56
N ALA A 41 7.93 9.06 -2.17
CA ALA A 41 9.34 8.65 -2.05
C ALA A 41 9.75 7.65 -3.14
N LEU A 42 11.04 7.34 -3.19
CA LEU A 42 11.57 6.16 -3.90
C LEU A 42 11.91 5.06 -2.90
N GLY A 43 11.73 3.80 -3.31
CA GLY A 43 12.10 2.63 -2.53
C GLY A 43 12.67 1.51 -3.38
N LEU A 44 13.71 0.86 -2.87
CA LEU A 44 14.24 -0.41 -3.41
C LEU A 44 13.51 -1.57 -2.73
N ILE A 45 12.85 -2.44 -3.50
CA ILE A 45 12.23 -3.64 -2.95
C ILE A 45 13.31 -4.66 -2.57
N THR A 46 13.32 -5.12 -1.33
CA THR A 46 14.19 -6.21 -0.87
C THR A 46 13.46 -7.54 -0.77
N ARG A 47 12.17 -7.52 -0.42
CA ARG A 47 11.29 -8.70 -0.35
C ARG A 47 9.88 -8.39 -0.79
N VAL A 48 9.20 -9.40 -1.34
CA VAL A 48 7.79 -9.33 -1.75
C VAL A 48 7.00 -10.34 -0.93
N HIS A 49 5.91 -9.87 -0.29
CA HIS A 49 4.94 -10.70 0.42
C HIS A 49 3.58 -10.62 -0.30
N ASP A 50 2.54 -11.28 0.20
CA ASP A 50 1.25 -11.33 -0.52
C ASP A 50 0.54 -9.97 -0.59
N SER A 51 0.69 -9.12 0.43
CA SER A 51 -0.04 -7.84 0.59
C SER A 51 0.84 -6.61 0.77
N PHE A 52 2.14 -6.82 1.01
CA PHE A 52 3.10 -5.75 1.27
C PHE A 52 4.48 -6.12 0.71
N VAL A 53 5.37 -5.13 0.62
CA VAL A 53 6.77 -5.34 0.24
C VAL A 53 7.67 -4.76 1.31
N SER A 54 8.83 -5.37 1.52
CA SER A 54 9.92 -4.75 2.29
C SER A 54 10.73 -3.88 1.36
N ILE A 55 11.01 -2.65 1.78
CA ILE A 55 11.81 -1.71 1.01
C ILE A 55 12.93 -1.07 1.82
N LEU A 56 13.97 -0.64 1.12
CA LEU A 56 14.94 0.33 1.60
C LEU A 56 14.64 1.71 0.99
N PRO A 57 14.63 2.79 1.77
CA PRO A 57 14.48 4.14 1.25
C PRO A 57 15.58 4.51 0.25
N ILE A 58 15.19 5.24 -0.79
CA ILE A 58 16.12 5.86 -1.74
C ILE A 58 15.99 7.37 -1.66
N THR A 59 17.12 8.08 -1.62
CA THR A 59 17.21 9.53 -1.76
C THR A 59 18.07 9.90 -2.96
N CYS A 60 17.77 11.04 -3.57
CA CYS A 60 18.44 11.51 -4.79
C CYS A 60 19.63 12.46 -4.54
N ASP A 61 19.92 12.75 -3.26
CA ASP A 61 21.04 13.60 -2.86
C ASP A 61 22.21 12.73 -2.38
N ALA A 62 22.83 12.01 -3.31
CA ALA A 62 23.93 11.09 -3.00
C ALA A 62 25.21 11.81 -2.55
N ALA A 63 25.38 13.10 -2.90
CA ALA A 63 26.54 13.89 -2.50
C ALA A 63 26.53 14.19 -0.99
N GLU A 64 25.33 14.37 -0.41
CA GLU A 64 25.15 14.60 1.03
C GLU A 64 24.92 13.31 1.82
N ALA A 65 24.81 12.16 1.14
CA ALA A 65 24.68 10.88 1.80
C ALA A 65 25.98 10.47 2.50
N ARG A 66 25.83 9.82 3.65
CA ARG A 66 26.90 9.40 4.56
C ARG A 66 26.62 7.97 5.00
N GLU A 67 27.61 7.33 5.60
CA GLU A 67 27.37 6.04 6.24
C GLU A 67 26.18 6.14 7.22
N PRO A 68 25.30 5.12 7.27
CA PRO A 68 25.40 3.81 6.61
C PRO A 68 24.67 3.72 5.24
N ALA A 69 24.48 4.84 4.54
CA ALA A 69 23.91 4.81 3.19
C ALA A 69 24.88 4.17 2.19
N SER A 70 24.32 3.41 1.24
CA SER A 70 25.05 2.89 0.08
C SER A 70 24.81 3.79 -1.13
N ILE A 71 25.88 4.23 -1.78
CA ILE A 71 25.88 5.09 -2.96
C ILE A 71 25.85 4.25 -4.22
N VAL A 72 24.87 4.53 -5.08
CA VAL A 72 24.78 3.97 -6.43
C VAL A 72 25.06 5.07 -7.42
N ARG A 73 26.05 4.87 -8.28
CA ARG A 73 26.43 5.85 -9.30
C ARG A 73 25.45 5.87 -10.45
N ALA A 74 25.37 7.00 -11.14
CA ALA A 74 24.44 7.24 -12.24
C ALA A 74 24.47 6.15 -13.33
N ALA A 75 25.64 5.57 -13.61
CA ALA A 75 25.80 4.51 -14.61
C ALA A 75 25.13 3.17 -14.22
N GLU A 76 24.93 2.92 -12.92
CA GLU A 76 24.32 1.72 -12.36
C GLU A 76 22.87 1.97 -11.90
N SER A 77 22.50 3.24 -11.73
CA SER A 77 21.20 3.67 -11.24
C SER A 77 20.12 3.59 -12.33
N PRO A 78 18.93 3.05 -12.02
CA PRO A 78 17.84 2.95 -13.00
C PRO A 78 17.24 4.31 -13.40
N ILE A 79 17.64 5.42 -12.75
CA ILE A 79 17.21 6.78 -13.09
C ILE A 79 18.31 7.63 -13.75
N ASN A 80 19.47 7.04 -14.09
CA ASN A 80 20.61 7.76 -14.66
C ASN A 80 21.07 8.97 -13.81
N ALA A 81 20.99 8.84 -12.48
CA ALA A 81 21.48 9.82 -11.51
C ALA A 81 22.04 9.11 -10.28
N ASP A 82 23.01 9.74 -9.60
CA ASP A 82 23.54 9.21 -8.34
C ASP A 82 22.41 9.18 -7.28
N ILE A 83 22.29 8.05 -6.60
CA ILE A 83 21.28 7.84 -5.55
C ILE A 83 21.93 7.22 -4.31
N ALA A 84 21.28 7.42 -3.16
CA ALA A 84 21.66 6.79 -1.91
C ALA A 84 20.55 5.84 -1.43
N VAL A 85 20.93 4.59 -1.14
CA VAL A 85 20.07 3.54 -0.58
C VAL A 85 20.33 3.44 0.93
N TRP A 86 19.29 3.58 1.74
CA TRP A 86 19.42 3.65 3.20
C TRP A 86 19.07 2.32 3.85
N SER A 87 20.08 1.47 4.03
CA SER A 87 19.94 0.13 4.62
C SER A 87 19.38 0.04 6.05
N PRO A 88 19.60 0.99 6.99
CA PRO A 88 19.08 0.88 8.36
C PRO A 88 17.57 1.09 8.52
N ALA A 89 16.86 1.39 7.43
CA ALA A 89 15.45 1.71 7.45
C ALA A 89 14.57 0.71 6.68
N PRO A 90 14.75 -0.62 6.85
CA PRO A 90 13.88 -1.59 6.18
C PRO A 90 12.44 -1.38 6.64
N THR A 91 11.56 -1.12 5.68
CA THR A 91 10.19 -0.67 5.94
C THR A 91 9.23 -1.58 5.18
N GLY A 92 8.25 -2.15 5.87
CA GLY A 92 7.14 -2.86 5.23
C GLY A 92 6.10 -1.86 4.74
N ILE A 93 5.81 -1.84 3.45
CA ILE A 93 4.81 -0.94 2.85
C ILE A 93 3.73 -1.73 2.11
N GLY A 94 2.47 -1.32 2.26
CA GLY A 94 1.37 -1.95 1.53
C GLY A 94 1.55 -1.79 0.02
N MET A 95 1.26 -2.84 -0.75
CA MET A 95 1.41 -2.81 -2.22
C MET A 95 0.57 -1.72 -2.90
N HIS A 96 -0.50 -1.28 -2.25
CA HIS A 96 -1.38 -0.22 -2.73
C HIS A 96 -0.69 1.17 -2.81
N LEU A 97 0.48 1.34 -2.17
CA LEU A 97 1.32 2.54 -2.26
C LEU A 97 2.32 2.49 -3.42
N LEU A 98 2.55 1.31 -4.01
CA LEU A 98 3.41 1.19 -5.18
C LEU A 98 2.70 1.83 -6.37
N ASP A 99 3.36 2.82 -6.98
CA ASP A 99 2.82 3.49 -8.15
C ASP A 99 3.31 2.84 -9.42
N ARG A 100 4.57 3.10 -9.70
CA ARG A 100 5.19 2.76 -10.95
C ARG A 100 6.59 2.28 -10.71
N ARG A 101 6.92 1.21 -11.44
CA ARG A 101 8.23 0.62 -11.47
C ARG A 101 9.12 1.48 -12.35
N ILE A 102 10.27 1.83 -11.82
CA ILE A 102 11.29 2.62 -12.53
C ILE A 102 12.24 1.70 -13.27
N GLY A 103 12.78 0.69 -12.58
CA GLY A 103 13.77 -0.21 -13.15
C GLY A 103 14.25 -1.24 -12.14
N ASN A 104 15.13 -2.14 -12.59
CA ASN A 104 15.85 -3.05 -11.70
C ASN A 104 17.19 -2.40 -11.37
N LEU A 105 17.48 -2.25 -10.08
CA LEU A 105 18.77 -1.76 -9.60
C LEU A 105 19.76 -2.91 -9.40
N CYS A 106 19.30 -4.03 -8.85
CA CYS A 106 20.18 -5.15 -8.53
C CYS A 106 19.44 -6.49 -8.52
N SER A 107 20.19 -7.58 -8.36
CA SER A 107 19.60 -8.91 -8.15
C SER A 107 18.90 -9.01 -6.79
N GLU A 108 17.97 -9.95 -6.65
CA GLU A 108 17.33 -10.28 -5.37
C GLU A 108 18.35 -10.58 -4.26
N SER A 109 19.41 -11.33 -4.59
CA SER A 109 20.50 -11.63 -3.65
C SER A 109 21.25 -10.38 -3.18
N ALA A 110 21.46 -9.40 -4.07
CA ALA A 110 22.12 -8.14 -3.73
C ALA A 110 21.19 -7.25 -2.88
N ALA A 111 19.89 -7.19 -3.19
CA ALA A 111 18.92 -6.45 -2.40
C ALA A 111 18.81 -7.00 -0.97
N LEU A 112 18.83 -8.33 -0.81
CA LEU A 112 18.85 -8.97 0.51
C LEU A 112 20.16 -8.71 1.27
N ARG A 113 21.30 -8.68 0.57
CA ARG A 113 22.60 -8.31 1.17
C ARG A 113 22.61 -6.86 1.65
N LEU A 114 22.08 -5.92 0.86
CA LEU A 114 21.95 -4.52 1.25
C LEU A 114 21.14 -4.35 2.52
N GLU A 115 20.03 -5.08 2.64
CA GLU A 115 19.21 -5.04 3.85
C GLU A 115 19.97 -5.56 5.06
N ARG A 116 20.73 -6.65 4.89
CA ARG A 116 21.50 -7.28 5.96
C ARG A 116 22.73 -6.50 6.40
N SER A 117 23.40 -5.80 5.47
CA SER A 117 24.63 -5.07 5.76
C SER A 117 24.46 -3.93 6.78
N ALA A 118 23.21 -3.51 7.06
CA ALA A 118 22.94 -2.56 8.14
C ALA A 118 22.93 -3.17 9.55
N PHE A 119 22.87 -4.50 9.67
CA PHE A 119 22.70 -5.21 10.95
C PHE A 119 23.76 -6.27 11.20
N ASP A 120 24.58 -6.58 10.21
CA ASP A 120 25.51 -7.70 10.19
C ASP A 120 26.83 -7.21 9.58
N ASP A 121 27.79 -6.89 10.45
CA ASP A 121 29.12 -6.35 10.07
C ASP A 121 29.93 -7.33 9.22
N ASP A 122 29.57 -8.62 9.21
CA ASP A 122 30.18 -9.65 8.37
C ASP A 122 29.60 -9.67 6.94
N VAL A 123 28.60 -8.82 6.64
CA VAL A 123 27.96 -8.72 5.33
C VAL A 123 28.28 -7.40 4.67
N ASP A 124 29.19 -7.45 3.69
CA ASP A 124 29.52 -6.27 2.88
C ASP A 124 28.31 -5.80 2.04
N SER A 125 28.14 -4.48 1.94
CA SER A 125 27.24 -3.88 0.95
C SER A 125 27.72 -4.21 -0.48
N PRO A 126 26.80 -4.50 -1.43
CA PRO A 126 27.16 -4.65 -2.84
C PRO A 126 27.51 -3.32 -3.52
N PHE A 127 27.35 -2.18 -2.86
CA PHE A 127 27.63 -0.84 -3.39
C PHE A 127 28.63 -0.09 -2.51
N GLU A 128 29.19 1.00 -3.06
CA GLU A 128 30.09 1.89 -2.32
C GLU A 128 29.35 2.50 -1.12
N MET A 129 29.96 2.51 0.06
CA MET A 129 29.39 3.19 1.22
C MET A 129 29.57 4.72 1.09
N GLY A 130 28.65 5.49 1.68
CA GLY A 130 28.81 6.94 1.80
C GLY A 130 30.06 7.30 2.61
N ALA A 131 30.44 8.58 2.63
CA ALA A 131 31.59 9.01 3.42
C ALA A 131 31.36 8.76 4.93
N GLU A 132 32.40 8.29 5.62
CA GLU A 132 32.45 8.24 7.09
C GLU A 132 32.28 9.66 7.67
N MET A 133 31.52 9.78 8.75
CA MET A 133 31.36 11.03 9.51
C MET A 133 31.38 10.77 11.01
N GLU A 134 31.74 11.80 11.80
CA GLU A 134 31.57 11.77 13.25
C GLU A 134 30.06 11.61 13.59
N SER A 135 29.74 10.71 14.53
CA SER A 135 28.42 10.08 14.69
C SER A 135 27.23 11.02 14.95
N ASP A 136 27.46 12.25 15.37
CA ASP A 136 26.39 13.14 15.85
C ASP A 136 25.65 13.89 14.72
N ASP A 137 26.22 14.00 13.53
CA ASP A 137 25.67 14.86 12.47
C ASP A 137 24.67 14.15 11.53
N THR A 138 24.71 12.82 11.40
CA THR A 138 23.80 12.05 10.51
C THR A 138 22.51 11.61 11.19
N THR A 139 22.50 11.55 12.53
CA THR A 139 21.37 11.12 13.35
C THR A 139 20.07 11.86 13.03
N PRO A 140 20.05 13.22 12.90
CA PRO A 140 18.82 13.94 12.60
C PRO A 140 18.19 13.60 11.25
N PHE A 141 19.01 13.27 10.24
CA PHE A 141 18.51 12.90 8.91
C PHE A 141 17.92 11.48 8.93
N ILE A 142 18.61 10.53 9.57
CA ILE A 142 18.11 9.15 9.72
C ILE A 142 16.80 9.15 10.50
N ASP A 143 16.71 9.92 11.59
CA ASP A 143 15.47 10.06 12.36
C ASP A 143 14.32 10.62 11.52
N PHE A 144 14.60 11.61 10.66
CA PHE A 144 13.62 12.13 9.71
C PHE A 144 13.18 11.05 8.70
N LEU A 145 14.11 10.27 8.17
CA LEU A 145 13.85 9.21 7.20
C LEU A 145 12.96 8.14 7.83
N LEU A 146 13.33 7.63 9.00
CA LEU A 146 12.58 6.65 9.77
C LEU A 146 11.18 7.17 10.13
N SER A 147 11.06 8.42 10.59
CA SER A 147 9.78 9.06 10.90
C SER A 147 8.86 9.17 9.69
N SER A 148 9.44 9.49 8.53
CA SER A 148 8.68 9.61 7.28
C SER A 148 8.21 8.25 6.76
N PHE A 149 9.09 7.24 6.70
CA PHE A 149 8.72 5.89 6.24
C PHE A 149 7.80 5.17 7.23
N ARG A 150 7.91 5.46 8.53
CA ARG A 150 6.97 4.98 9.55
C ARG A 150 5.53 5.39 9.22
N LYS A 151 5.29 6.57 8.63
CA LYS A 151 3.93 6.96 8.21
C LYS A 151 3.40 6.04 7.11
N PHE A 152 4.25 5.63 6.18
CA PHE A 152 3.89 4.71 5.09
C PHE A 152 3.61 3.29 5.61
N CYS A 153 4.33 2.81 6.63
CA CYS A 153 4.02 1.53 7.28
C CYS A 153 2.58 1.46 7.81
N PHE A 154 2.08 2.59 8.34
CA PHE A 154 0.75 2.65 8.95
C PHE A 154 -0.34 3.09 7.97
N ASP A 155 0.02 3.51 6.75
CA ASP A 155 -0.96 3.65 5.68
C ASP A 155 -1.28 2.26 5.13
N SER A 156 -2.41 1.74 5.62
CA SER A 156 -2.91 0.42 5.27
C SER A 156 -4.20 0.58 4.48
N TRP A 157 -4.38 -0.27 3.49
CA TRP A 157 -5.62 -0.42 2.78
C TRP A 157 -5.86 -1.92 2.52
N PRO A 158 -7.06 -2.44 2.81
CA PRO A 158 -8.16 -1.78 3.53
C PRO A 158 -7.83 -1.51 5.00
N SER A 159 -8.46 -0.50 5.59
CA SER A 159 -8.29 -0.08 6.99
C SER A 159 -9.56 -0.31 7.83
N VAL A 160 -9.49 -0.06 9.14
CA VAL A 160 -10.65 -0.11 10.07
C VAL A 160 -11.55 1.13 9.95
N THR A 161 -11.99 1.43 8.72
CA THR A 161 -12.82 2.60 8.42
C THR A 161 -14.04 2.21 7.57
N ALA A 162 -15.03 3.10 7.52
CA ALA A 162 -16.24 2.90 6.72
C ALA A 162 -15.89 2.70 5.24
N GLY A 163 -16.53 1.71 4.59
CA GLY A 163 -16.26 1.37 3.19
C GLY A 163 -15.03 0.49 2.96
N GLU A 164 -14.24 0.19 3.99
CA GLU A 164 -13.03 -0.64 3.94
C GLU A 164 -13.04 -1.79 4.96
N ALA A 165 -13.94 -1.72 5.93
CA ALA A 165 -14.06 -2.68 7.00
C ALA A 165 -15.45 -3.33 7.04
N VAL A 166 -15.51 -4.48 7.69
CA VAL A 166 -16.74 -5.18 8.06
C VAL A 166 -16.82 -5.31 9.57
N PHE A 167 -18.02 -5.52 10.11
CA PHE A 167 -18.15 -5.84 11.52
C PHE A 167 -17.46 -7.18 11.85
N LYS A 168 -16.80 -7.23 13.01
CA LYS A 168 -16.32 -8.49 13.58
C LYS A 168 -17.49 -9.26 14.18
N THR A 169 -17.79 -10.42 13.62
CA THR A 169 -18.87 -11.28 14.12
C THR A 169 -18.65 -11.66 15.57
N GLU A 170 -17.40 -11.90 15.97
CA GLU A 170 -17.03 -12.24 17.34
C GLU A 170 -17.33 -11.09 18.31
N ALA A 171 -16.96 -9.86 17.95
CA ALA A 171 -17.24 -8.68 18.78
C ALA A 171 -18.74 -8.41 18.89
N LEU A 172 -19.50 -8.64 17.81
CA LEU A 172 -20.96 -8.56 17.83
C LEU A 172 -21.56 -9.64 18.74
N MET A 173 -21.04 -10.87 18.70
CA MET A 173 -21.49 -11.96 19.57
C MET A 173 -21.21 -11.66 21.05
N GLU A 174 -20.02 -11.15 21.38
CA GLU A 174 -19.65 -10.73 22.73
C GLU A 174 -20.52 -9.59 23.25
N ALA A 175 -20.93 -8.67 22.38
CA ALA A 175 -21.88 -7.60 22.68
C ALA A 175 -23.36 -8.06 22.65
N GLU A 176 -23.61 -9.38 22.62
CA GLU A 176 -24.94 -10.00 22.53
C GLU A 176 -25.81 -9.49 21.36
N MET A 177 -25.17 -9.02 20.28
CA MET A 177 -25.85 -8.60 19.07
C MET A 177 -26.27 -9.82 18.24
N THR A 178 -27.41 -9.70 17.58
CA THR A 178 -27.90 -10.67 16.61
C THR A 178 -28.29 -9.95 15.34
N ALA A 179 -28.41 -10.65 14.21
CA ALA A 179 -28.92 -10.04 12.97
C ALA A 179 -30.28 -9.34 13.17
N LYS A 180 -31.14 -9.87 14.05
CA LYS A 180 -32.41 -9.23 14.42
C LYS A 180 -32.20 -7.91 15.17
N LYS A 181 -31.34 -7.89 16.20
CA LYS A 181 -31.01 -6.67 16.97
C LYS A 181 -30.35 -5.63 16.08
N ILE A 182 -29.42 -6.04 15.20
CA ILE A 182 -28.77 -5.14 14.23
C ILE A 182 -29.82 -4.52 13.31
N ARG A 183 -30.75 -5.31 12.78
CA ARG A 183 -31.83 -4.81 11.93
C ARG A 183 -32.67 -3.75 12.65
N GLU A 184 -33.10 -4.04 13.87
CA GLU A 184 -33.93 -3.15 14.69
C GLU A 184 -33.20 -1.86 15.04
N ASN A 185 -31.95 -1.98 15.51
CA ASN A 185 -31.13 -0.85 15.92
C ASN A 185 -30.72 0.07 14.76
N LEU A 186 -30.47 -0.50 13.58
CA LEU A 186 -30.06 0.24 12.39
C LEU A 186 -31.24 0.64 11.48
N ASN A 187 -32.49 0.33 11.89
CA ASN A 187 -33.70 0.56 11.10
C ASN A 187 -33.62 -0.02 9.67
N ILE A 188 -32.99 -1.19 9.53
CA ILE A 188 -32.83 -1.85 8.24
C ILE A 188 -34.16 -2.51 7.85
N PRO A 189 -34.66 -2.34 6.61
CA PRO A 189 -35.87 -3.00 6.14
C PRO A 189 -35.82 -4.53 6.29
N GLU A 190 -36.97 -5.20 6.33
CA GLU A 190 -37.04 -6.65 6.56
C GLU A 190 -36.33 -7.51 5.50
N ARG A 191 -36.23 -7.01 4.27
CA ARG A 191 -35.44 -7.61 3.17
C ARG A 191 -34.03 -7.01 3.02
N GLY A 192 -33.57 -6.25 4.01
CA GLY A 192 -32.27 -5.62 4.01
C GLY A 192 -31.14 -6.56 4.43
N ASP A 193 -29.94 -6.02 4.50
CA ASP A 193 -28.65 -6.70 4.62
C ASP A 193 -28.19 -6.98 6.06
N ALA A 194 -29.08 -6.90 7.05
CA ALA A 194 -28.71 -7.05 8.47
C ALA A 194 -28.02 -8.38 8.79
N ALA A 195 -28.40 -9.47 8.11
CA ALA A 195 -27.72 -10.77 8.25
C ALA A 195 -26.31 -10.76 7.66
N ASP A 196 -26.10 -10.06 6.54
CA ASP A 196 -24.79 -9.93 5.90
C ASP A 196 -23.88 -9.02 6.73
N LEU A 197 -24.41 -7.92 7.30
CA LEU A 197 -23.68 -7.08 8.25
C LEU A 197 -23.25 -7.86 9.49
N TYR A 198 -24.11 -8.72 10.03
CA TYR A 198 -23.79 -9.56 11.20
C TYR A 198 -22.66 -10.57 10.90
N ARG A 199 -22.70 -11.20 9.72
CA ARG A 199 -21.66 -12.15 9.27
C ARG A 199 -20.36 -11.49 8.82
N GLY A 200 -20.35 -10.16 8.66
CA GLY A 200 -19.22 -9.44 8.10
C GLY A 200 -19.06 -9.65 6.59
N ASP A 201 -20.17 -9.89 5.88
CA ASP A 201 -20.26 -10.08 4.43
C ASP A 201 -20.70 -8.80 3.68
N ALA A 202 -21.08 -7.75 4.42
CA ALA A 202 -21.48 -6.44 3.91
C ALA A 202 -20.74 -5.32 4.64
N LEU A 203 -20.46 -4.22 3.93
CA LEU A 203 -19.77 -3.07 4.48
C LEU A 203 -20.78 -2.15 5.17
N PRO A 204 -20.60 -1.85 6.47
CA PRO A 204 -21.40 -0.83 7.11
C PRO A 204 -21.03 0.57 6.62
N THR A 205 -22.04 1.43 6.52
CA THR A 205 -21.89 2.87 6.32
C THR A 205 -21.38 3.53 7.60
N SER A 206 -20.80 4.73 7.49
CA SER A 206 -20.34 5.51 8.65
C SER A 206 -21.45 5.72 9.70
N ALA A 207 -22.68 5.96 9.25
CA ALA A 207 -23.83 6.11 10.15
C ALA A 207 -24.14 4.82 10.92
N GLN A 208 -24.10 3.67 10.25
CA GLN A 208 -24.31 2.37 10.89
C GLN A 208 -23.20 2.05 11.90
N ILE A 209 -21.94 2.39 11.58
CA ILE A 209 -20.81 2.21 12.51
C ILE A 209 -21.03 3.07 13.76
N SER A 210 -21.38 4.36 13.60
CA SER A 210 -21.66 5.26 14.72
C SER A 210 -22.73 4.70 15.66
N VAL A 211 -23.87 4.26 15.12
CA VAL A 211 -24.95 3.68 15.91
C VAL A 211 -24.50 2.41 16.64
N MET A 212 -23.77 1.52 15.96
CA MET A 212 -23.29 0.29 16.59
C MET A 212 -22.28 0.55 17.71
N ARG A 213 -21.41 1.56 17.58
CA ARG A 213 -20.51 1.96 18.68
C ARG A 213 -21.27 2.46 19.90
N GLU A 214 -22.28 3.29 19.70
CA GLU A 214 -23.10 3.83 20.79
C GLU A 214 -23.83 2.71 21.54
N ILE A 215 -24.34 1.72 20.82
CA ILE A 215 -25.09 0.60 21.40
C ILE A 215 -24.19 -0.40 22.11
N THR A 216 -23.03 -0.71 21.53
CA THR A 216 -22.13 -1.75 22.04
C THR A 216 -21.08 -1.22 23.02
N GLY A 217 -20.82 0.09 23.02
CA GLY A 217 -19.72 0.70 23.78
C GLY A 217 -18.32 0.38 23.23
N LEU A 218 -18.22 -0.31 22.08
CA LEU A 218 -16.96 -0.72 21.48
C LEU A 218 -16.31 0.39 20.65
N THR A 219 -14.97 0.37 20.57
CA THR A 219 -14.19 1.22 19.65
C THR A 219 -14.22 0.67 18.22
N ASP A 220 -13.85 1.49 17.24
CA ASP A 220 -13.76 1.05 15.82
C ASP A 220 -12.83 -0.16 15.66
N SER A 221 -11.68 -0.15 16.35
CA SER A 221 -10.71 -1.25 16.26
C SER A 221 -11.20 -2.54 16.93
N GLN A 222 -12.13 -2.46 17.89
CA GLN A 222 -12.78 -3.62 18.49
C GLN A 222 -13.92 -4.12 17.61
N LEU A 223 -14.74 -3.21 17.09
CA LEU A 223 -15.97 -3.51 16.35
C LEU A 223 -15.71 -3.93 14.89
N LEU A 224 -14.65 -3.40 14.26
CA LEU A 224 -14.39 -3.54 12.83
C LEU A 224 -13.10 -4.32 12.56
N ARG A 225 -13.11 -5.09 11.46
CA ARG A 225 -11.91 -5.65 10.83
C ARG A 225 -11.84 -5.20 9.37
N PRO A 226 -10.64 -4.95 8.83
CA PRO A 226 -10.48 -4.73 7.39
C PRO A 226 -11.10 -5.88 6.58
N VAL A 227 -11.65 -5.56 5.42
CA VAL A 227 -12.12 -6.58 4.48
C VAL A 227 -10.94 -7.45 4.07
N SER A 228 -11.14 -8.75 4.10
CA SER A 228 -10.16 -9.74 3.62
C SER A 228 -10.86 -10.65 2.60
N SER A 229 -10.31 -10.70 1.39
CA SER A 229 -10.74 -11.59 0.31
C SER A 229 -9.70 -11.59 -0.80
N GLU A 230 -9.76 -12.58 -1.70
CA GLU A 230 -8.91 -12.59 -2.91
C GLU A 230 -9.09 -11.36 -3.80
N VAL A 231 -10.29 -10.76 -3.82
CA VAL A 231 -10.54 -9.49 -4.52
C VAL A 231 -9.71 -8.37 -3.90
N VAL A 232 -9.61 -8.32 -2.57
CA VAL A 232 -8.79 -7.32 -1.87
C VAL A 232 -7.31 -7.57 -2.12
N THR A 233 -6.85 -8.83 -1.99
CA THR A 233 -5.47 -9.23 -2.28
C THR A 233 -5.04 -8.82 -3.69
N GLU A 234 -5.91 -9.06 -4.67
CA GLU A 234 -5.64 -8.70 -6.07
C GLU A 234 -5.75 -7.18 -6.29
N LEU A 235 -6.70 -6.46 -5.67
CA LEU A 235 -6.80 -5.00 -5.79
C LEU A 235 -5.65 -4.22 -5.11
N MET A 236 -4.94 -4.83 -4.16
CA MET A 236 -3.71 -4.26 -3.62
C MET A 236 -2.56 -4.27 -4.62
N GLN A 237 -2.62 -5.11 -5.65
CA GLN A 237 -1.53 -5.20 -6.62
C GLN A 237 -1.43 -3.90 -7.45
N PRO A 238 -0.21 -3.37 -7.64
CA PRO A 238 0.00 -2.14 -8.42
C PRO A 238 -0.50 -2.27 -9.87
N THR A 239 -0.61 -3.47 -10.42
CA THR A 239 -1.11 -3.73 -11.77
C THR A 239 -2.55 -3.23 -12.02
N HIS A 240 -3.34 -2.95 -10.98
CA HIS A 240 -4.68 -2.35 -11.12
C HIS A 240 -4.69 -0.83 -10.97
N ARG A 241 -3.54 -0.19 -10.74
CA ARG A 241 -3.46 1.24 -10.48
C ARG A 241 -4.03 2.09 -11.61
N ASP A 242 -3.71 1.77 -12.85
CA ASP A 242 -4.25 2.51 -14.02
C ASP A 242 -5.78 2.46 -14.09
N LYS A 243 -6.40 1.33 -13.71
CA LYS A 243 -7.87 1.21 -13.65
C LYS A 243 -8.43 2.07 -12.52
N ILE A 244 -7.78 2.07 -11.36
CA ILE A 244 -8.21 2.87 -10.21
C ILE A 244 -8.11 4.36 -10.54
N VAL A 245 -7.01 4.81 -11.14
CA VAL A 245 -6.83 6.20 -11.58
C VAL A 245 -7.88 6.57 -12.63
N SER A 246 -8.06 5.74 -13.65
CA SER A 246 -9.07 5.99 -14.70
C SER A 246 -10.50 6.09 -14.13
N LEU A 247 -10.85 5.23 -13.17
CA LEU A 247 -12.14 5.26 -12.50
C LEU A 247 -12.29 6.51 -11.63
N ALA A 248 -11.23 6.88 -10.89
CA ALA A 248 -11.19 8.07 -10.05
C ALA A 248 -11.44 9.34 -10.88
N GLU A 249 -10.73 9.49 -12.00
CA GLU A 249 -10.91 10.61 -12.92
C GLU A 249 -12.32 10.64 -13.52
N ARG A 250 -12.81 9.49 -14.01
CA ARG A 250 -14.13 9.38 -14.64
C ARG A 250 -15.26 9.76 -13.69
N ARG A 251 -15.14 9.42 -12.42
CA ARG A 251 -16.19 9.63 -11.40
C ARG A 251 -15.92 10.82 -10.48
N ALA A 252 -14.86 11.60 -10.72
CA ALA A 252 -14.40 12.68 -9.85
C ALA A 252 -14.25 12.23 -8.38
N LEU A 253 -13.70 11.04 -8.18
CA LEU A 253 -13.42 10.44 -6.88
C LEU A 253 -11.93 10.55 -6.56
N LYS A 254 -11.60 10.41 -5.27
CA LYS A 254 -10.23 10.13 -4.87
C LYS A 254 -9.86 8.68 -5.20
N GLN A 255 -8.57 8.37 -5.34
CA GLN A 255 -8.13 7.02 -5.73
C GLN A 255 -8.56 5.95 -4.71
N ARG A 256 -8.50 6.24 -3.40
CA ARG A 256 -8.95 5.31 -2.36
C ARG A 256 -10.46 5.08 -2.43
N ASP A 257 -11.24 6.13 -2.69
CA ASP A 257 -12.69 6.02 -2.89
C ASP A 257 -13.03 5.21 -4.15
N ALA A 258 -12.31 5.42 -5.25
CA ALA A 258 -12.45 4.63 -6.47
C ALA A 258 -12.07 3.17 -6.24
N ARG A 259 -11.00 2.90 -5.47
CA ARG A 259 -10.60 1.55 -5.07
C ARG A 259 -11.66 0.88 -4.21
N ASN A 260 -12.24 1.60 -3.25
CA ASN A 260 -13.33 1.13 -2.39
C ASN A 260 -14.60 0.82 -3.18
N LEU A 261 -14.97 1.70 -4.12
CA LEU A 261 -16.11 1.49 -5.02
C LEU A 261 -15.92 0.26 -5.91
N LEU A 262 -14.71 0.09 -6.45
CA LEU A 262 -14.36 -1.07 -7.27
C LEU A 262 -14.39 -2.37 -6.45
N MET A 263 -13.82 -2.35 -5.24
CA MET A 263 -13.86 -3.46 -4.28
C MET A 263 -15.31 -3.86 -3.98
N GLN A 264 -16.17 -2.90 -3.63
CA GLN A 264 -17.58 -3.13 -3.32
C GLN A 264 -18.31 -3.84 -4.46
N ASN A 265 -18.14 -3.34 -5.70
CA ASN A 265 -18.80 -3.92 -6.87
C ASN A 265 -18.25 -5.31 -7.24
N ALA A 266 -16.95 -5.53 -7.06
CA ALA A 266 -16.32 -6.82 -7.30
C ALA A 266 -16.70 -7.88 -6.26
N LEU A 267 -16.89 -7.50 -4.99
CA LEU A 267 -17.36 -8.40 -3.93
C LEU A 267 -18.81 -8.84 -4.15
N ILE A 268 -19.68 -7.97 -4.68
CA ILE A 268 -21.06 -8.34 -5.06
C ILE A 268 -21.04 -9.39 -6.17
N ALA A 269 -20.19 -9.22 -7.19
CA ALA A 269 -20.04 -10.17 -8.31
C ALA A 269 -19.47 -11.53 -7.87
N ALA A 270 -18.77 -11.60 -6.72
CA ALA A 270 -18.20 -12.84 -6.21
C ALA A 270 -19.25 -13.90 -5.84
N ARG A 271 -20.45 -13.48 -5.46
CA ARG A 271 -21.53 -14.39 -5.03
C ARG A 271 -22.11 -15.24 -6.18
N SER A 272 -21.69 -15.03 -7.43
CA SER A 272 -22.24 -15.71 -8.62
C SER A 272 -21.29 -16.64 -9.40
N SER A 273 -19.99 -16.72 -9.08
CA SER A 273 -19.02 -17.48 -9.89
C SER A 273 -18.75 -18.91 -9.38
N LYS A 274 -18.61 -19.88 -10.29
CA LYS A 274 -18.23 -21.28 -10.00
C LYS A 274 -16.73 -21.44 -9.67
N ALA A 275 -16.40 -22.53 -8.96
CA ALA A 275 -15.06 -22.90 -8.54
C ALA A 275 -14.05 -23.01 -9.71
N GLY A 276 -12.85 -22.46 -9.49
CA GLY A 276 -11.72 -22.37 -10.41
C GLY A 276 -10.51 -21.73 -9.69
N ASP A 277 -9.47 -21.32 -10.43
CA ASP A 277 -8.35 -20.53 -9.87
C ASP A 277 -8.88 -19.25 -9.22
N GLU A 278 -8.71 -19.14 -7.90
CA GLU A 278 -9.29 -18.08 -7.08
C GLU A 278 -8.76 -16.69 -7.46
N ARG A 279 -7.48 -16.61 -7.87
CA ARG A 279 -6.87 -15.36 -8.32
C ARG A 279 -7.43 -14.93 -9.67
N GLN A 280 -7.53 -15.86 -10.62
CA GLN A 280 -8.13 -15.55 -11.92
C GLN A 280 -9.61 -15.15 -11.77
N ALA A 281 -10.33 -15.79 -10.85
CA ALA A 281 -11.71 -15.43 -10.53
C ALA A 281 -11.80 -14.02 -9.93
N ALA A 282 -10.92 -13.66 -8.99
CA ALA A 282 -10.85 -12.31 -8.43
C ALA A 282 -10.57 -11.26 -9.51
N GLN A 283 -9.59 -11.52 -10.38
CA GLN A 283 -9.24 -10.63 -11.48
C GLN A 283 -10.42 -10.41 -12.45
N ASN A 284 -11.14 -11.48 -12.80
CA ASN A 284 -12.32 -11.39 -13.66
C ASN A 284 -13.42 -10.53 -13.02
N ARG A 285 -13.70 -10.72 -11.72
CA ARG A 285 -14.70 -9.90 -11.00
C ARG A 285 -14.31 -8.43 -10.96
N ILE A 286 -13.03 -8.12 -10.73
CA ILE A 286 -12.51 -6.75 -10.77
C ILE A 286 -12.71 -6.14 -12.17
N ASN A 287 -12.41 -6.89 -13.23
CA ASN A 287 -12.58 -6.43 -14.61
C ASN A 287 -14.05 -6.18 -14.98
N GLU A 288 -14.94 -7.07 -14.57
CA GLU A 288 -16.39 -6.92 -14.78
C GLU A 288 -16.94 -5.71 -14.01
N ALA A 289 -16.55 -5.55 -12.74
CA ALA A 289 -16.94 -4.41 -11.92
C ALA A 289 -16.44 -3.09 -12.52
N PHE A 290 -15.16 -3.04 -12.92
CA PHE A 290 -14.58 -1.88 -13.58
C PHE A 290 -15.33 -1.52 -14.87
N SER A 291 -15.59 -2.51 -15.74
CA SER A 291 -16.27 -2.29 -17.01
C SER A 291 -17.68 -1.71 -16.82
N ARG A 292 -18.42 -2.21 -15.83
CA ARG A 292 -19.75 -1.68 -15.49
C ARG A 292 -19.66 -0.25 -14.97
N LEU A 293 -18.75 0.00 -14.02
CA LEU A 293 -18.56 1.33 -13.42
C LEU A 293 -18.06 2.38 -14.42
N MET A 294 -17.45 1.99 -15.54
CA MET A 294 -17.06 2.92 -16.60
C MET A 294 -18.20 3.26 -17.57
N GLN A 295 -19.29 2.47 -17.60
CA GLN A 295 -20.43 2.66 -18.49
C GLN A 295 -21.54 3.53 -17.90
N GLU A 296 -21.66 3.59 -16.57
CA GLU A 296 -22.61 4.51 -15.88
C GLU A 296 -22.01 5.91 -15.70
#